data_AF-A0A935B4G9-F1
#
_entry.id   AF-A0A935B4G9-F1
#
_cell.length_a   1.000
_cell.length_b   1.000
_cell.length_c   1.000
_cell.angle_alpha   90.00
_cell.angle_beta   90.00
_cell.angle_gamma   90.00
#
_symmetry.space_group_name_H-M   'P 1'
#
loop_
_entity.id
_entity.type
_entity.pdbx_description
1 polymer ?
#
loop_
_entity_poly.entity_id
_entity_poly.type
_entity_poly.pdbx_seq_one_letter_code
_entity_poly.pdbx_strand_id
1 'polypeptide(L)'
;MPAAAADPPAVADPGVLPEVDLDSLVATPVRQWGVVGTGTSNTAPKPHVWDFAEIGNTIYVAGTFTGVQENGDTPATPVYAQPYLAAFDRDTGAWLPTFAPVINATVITLEEAPNGKLLIGGEFTSVNGVARAGSPCSTP
;
A
#
# COMPACT_ATOMS: atom_id res chain seq x y z
N MET A 1 -50.62 1.09 35.90
CA MET A 1 -50.00 2.33 35.44
C MET A 1 -48.53 2.01 35.21
N PRO A 2 -48.02 1.94 33.96
CA PRO A 2 -46.59 1.70 33.76
C PRO A 2 -45.82 2.97 34.13
N ALA A 3 -44.75 2.81 34.89
CA ALA A 3 -43.82 3.90 35.20
C ALA A 3 -43.14 4.35 33.90
N ALA A 4 -43.25 5.65 33.59
CA ALA A 4 -42.51 6.24 32.48
C ALA A 4 -41.01 6.04 32.74
N ALA A 5 -40.33 5.35 31.83
CA ALA A 5 -38.88 5.30 31.82
C ALA A 5 -38.35 6.73 31.67
N ALA A 6 -37.46 7.16 32.58
CA ALA A 6 -36.79 8.44 32.45
C ALA A 6 -36.01 8.47 31.13
N ASP A 7 -36.16 9.56 30.37
CA ASP A 7 -35.38 9.78 29.16
C ASP A 7 -33.87 9.67 29.48
N PRO A 8 -33.06 9.05 28.61
CA PRO A 8 -31.62 9.06 28.78
C PRO A 8 -31.10 10.50 28.83
N PRO A 9 -30.08 10.81 29.64
CA PRO A 9 -29.53 12.15 29.71
C PRO A 9 -29.10 12.59 28.31
N ALA A 10 -29.51 13.79 27.91
CA ALA A 10 -29.09 14.40 26.65
C ALA A 10 -27.55 14.41 26.63
N VAL A 11 -26.97 13.70 25.66
CA VAL A 11 -25.55 13.84 25.33
C VAL A 11 -25.34 15.31 24.99
N ALA A 12 -24.53 16.00 25.78
CA ALA A 12 -24.12 17.35 25.44
C ALA A 12 -23.46 17.30 24.05
N ASP A 13 -23.96 18.12 23.11
CA ASP A 13 -23.27 18.40 21.86
C ASP A 13 -21.82 18.77 22.22
N PRO A 14 -20.77 18.10 21.70
CA PRO A 14 -19.38 18.28 22.11
C PRO A 14 -18.78 19.70 21.90
N GLY A 15 -19.62 20.71 21.69
CA GLY A 15 -19.23 22.07 21.36
C GLY A 15 -18.98 22.19 19.86
N VAL A 16 -18.92 23.43 19.40
CA VAL A 16 -18.51 23.77 18.04
C VAL A 16 -17.13 23.15 17.81
N LEU A 17 -17.07 22.13 16.94
CA LEU A 17 -15.80 21.62 16.43
C LEU A 17 -15.02 22.80 15.83
N PRO A 18 -13.69 22.87 15.97
CA PRO A 18 -12.92 23.90 15.29
C PRO A 18 -13.30 23.90 13.80
N GLU A 19 -13.66 25.07 13.29
CA GLU A 19 -14.04 25.22 11.89
C GLU A 19 -12.86 24.74 11.03
N VAL A 20 -13.12 23.73 10.20
CA VAL A 20 -12.11 23.23 9.27
C VAL A 20 -11.95 24.30 8.20
N ASP A 21 -10.82 25.01 8.25
CA ASP A 21 -10.46 26.00 7.25
C ASP A 21 -10.19 25.32 5.90
N LEU A 22 -11.20 25.31 5.04
CA LEU A 22 -11.12 24.74 3.68
C LEU A 22 -10.24 25.60 2.76
N ASP A 23 -10.03 26.88 3.07
CA ASP A 23 -9.19 27.79 2.28
C ASP A 23 -7.69 27.55 2.54
N SER A 24 -7.37 26.89 3.66
CA SER A 24 -6.02 26.37 3.95
C SER A 24 -5.68 25.09 3.17
N LEU A 25 -6.66 24.43 2.55
CA LEU A 25 -6.42 23.23 1.77
C LEU A 25 -5.68 23.58 0.48
N VAL A 26 -4.54 22.92 0.27
CA VAL A 26 -3.75 23.09 -0.94
C VAL A 26 -4.52 22.48 -2.12
N ALA A 27 -5.17 23.32 -2.92
CA ALA A 27 -6.01 22.91 -4.05
C ALA A 27 -5.21 22.33 -5.24
N THR A 28 -3.90 22.56 -5.29
CA THR A 28 -3.01 21.88 -6.24
C THR A 28 -2.49 20.59 -5.61
N PRO A 29 -2.89 19.41 -6.10
CA PRO A 29 -2.38 18.16 -5.58
C PRO A 29 -0.85 18.11 -5.74
N VAL A 30 -0.16 17.64 -4.70
CA VAL A 30 1.28 17.41 -4.77
C VAL A 30 1.52 16.35 -5.84
N ARG A 31 2.36 16.70 -6.81
CA ARG A 31 2.79 15.82 -7.89
C ARG A 31 3.66 14.72 -7.30
N GLN A 32 3.08 13.53 -7.13
CA GLN A 32 3.73 12.41 -6.45
C GLN A 32 3.83 11.17 -7.36
N TRP A 33 4.76 10.29 -7.01
CA TRP A 33 4.87 8.97 -7.61
C TRP A 33 3.77 8.04 -7.09
N GLY A 34 3.27 7.19 -7.98
CA GLY A 34 2.27 6.18 -7.65
C GLY A 34 2.49 4.88 -8.40
N VAL A 35 1.76 3.85 -7.99
CA VAL A 35 1.71 2.56 -8.68
C VAL A 35 0.63 2.59 -9.76
N VAL A 36 0.93 2.01 -10.92
CA VAL A 36 0.04 2.01 -12.09
C VAL A 36 0.01 0.64 -12.78
N GLY A 37 -1.04 0.45 -13.58
CA GLY A 37 -1.31 -0.79 -14.28
C GLY A 37 -1.90 -1.88 -13.38
N THR A 38 -2.73 -2.73 -13.95
CA THR A 38 -3.34 -3.86 -13.23
C THR A 38 -2.77 -5.16 -13.75
N GLY A 39 -2.01 -5.86 -12.91
CA GLY A 39 -1.50 -7.20 -13.15
C GLY A 39 -2.57 -8.28 -12.97
N THR A 40 -2.17 -9.53 -13.18
CA THR A 40 -3.04 -10.70 -13.04
C THR A 40 -3.05 -11.20 -11.59
N SER A 41 -4.21 -11.20 -10.94
CA SER A 41 -4.48 -11.95 -9.70
C SER A 41 -5.61 -12.95 -9.97
N ASN A 42 -5.47 -14.18 -9.47
CA ASN A 42 -6.31 -15.31 -9.84
C ASN A 42 -7.34 -15.71 -8.76
N THR A 43 -7.45 -15.00 -7.62
CA THR A 43 -8.27 -15.49 -6.49
C THR A 43 -9.00 -14.41 -5.65
N ALA A 44 -8.85 -13.11 -5.91
CA ALA A 44 -9.42 -12.06 -5.03
C ALA A 44 -9.74 -10.73 -5.79
N PRO A 45 -10.43 -9.72 -5.16
CA PRO A 45 -10.48 -8.36 -5.70
C PRO A 45 -9.07 -7.88 -6.07
N LYS A 46 -8.92 -7.00 -7.08
CA LYS A 46 -7.61 -6.55 -7.59
C LYS A 46 -7.25 -5.14 -7.12
N PRO A 47 -7.10 -4.87 -5.81
CA PRO A 47 -6.61 -3.58 -5.39
C PRO A 47 -5.18 -3.43 -5.94
N HIS A 48 -4.88 -2.26 -6.50
CA HIS A 48 -3.54 -1.98 -7.02
C HIS A 48 -2.49 -2.15 -5.92
N VAL A 49 -2.83 -1.76 -4.69
CA VAL A 49 -2.04 -1.94 -3.47
C VAL A 49 -2.78 -2.89 -2.54
N TRP A 50 -2.13 -3.97 -2.13
CA TRP A 50 -2.62 -4.90 -1.11
C TRP A 50 -2.18 -4.50 0.29
N ASP A 51 -0.91 -4.12 0.43
CA ASP A 51 -0.29 -3.87 1.72
C ASP A 51 0.85 -2.86 1.57
N PHE A 52 1.17 -2.17 2.66
CA PHE A 52 2.29 -1.27 2.74
C PHE A 52 2.99 -1.38 4.09
N ALA A 53 4.32 -1.31 4.08
CA ALA A 53 5.13 -1.35 5.29
C ALA A 53 6.13 -0.19 5.26
N GLU A 54 6.30 0.47 6.41
CA GLU A 54 7.32 1.51 6.58
C GLU A 54 8.50 0.92 7.34
N ILE A 55 9.70 0.99 6.76
CA ILE A 55 10.94 0.61 7.43
C ILE A 55 11.91 1.79 7.31
N GLY A 56 12.20 2.45 8.43
CA GLY A 56 13.05 3.64 8.45
C GLY A 56 12.47 4.80 7.63
N ASN A 57 13.19 5.20 6.57
CA ASN A 57 12.75 6.28 5.66
C ASN A 57 12.08 5.78 4.37
N THR A 58 11.78 4.48 4.29
CA THR A 58 11.30 3.85 3.07
C THR A 58 9.94 3.22 3.29
N ILE A 59 9.00 3.58 2.43
CA ILE A 59 7.67 2.98 2.35
C ILE A 59 7.70 1.92 1.25
N TYR A 60 7.46 0.67 1.62
CA TYR A 60 7.31 -0.45 0.72
C TYR A 60 5.84 -0.66 0.41
N VAL A 61 5.52 -0.88 -0.86
CA VAL A 61 4.15 -1.04 -1.35
C VAL A 61 4.08 -2.33 -2.15
N ALA A 62 3.22 -3.24 -1.71
CA ALA A 62 2.94 -4.52 -2.34
C ALA A 62 1.57 -4.51 -3.00
N GLY A 63 1.42 -5.21 -4.11
CA GLY A 63 0.17 -5.18 -4.84
C GLY A 63 0.14 -6.02 -6.10
N THR A 64 -0.88 -5.77 -6.93
CA THR A 64 -1.00 -6.32 -8.28
C THR A 64 -0.53 -5.36 -9.36
N PHE A 65 0.11 -4.24 -9.02
CA PHE A 65 0.53 -3.24 -10.02
C PHE A 65 1.67 -3.75 -10.91
N THR A 66 1.78 -3.19 -12.11
CA THR A 66 2.84 -3.60 -13.07
C THR A 66 3.91 -2.53 -13.28
N GLY A 67 3.68 -1.33 -12.77
CA GLY A 67 4.67 -0.26 -12.85
C GLY A 67 4.43 0.86 -11.85
N VAL A 68 5.36 1.81 -11.89
CA VAL A 68 5.28 3.06 -11.15
C VAL A 68 5.38 4.21 -12.13
N GLN A 69 4.64 5.28 -11.86
CA GLN A 69 4.59 6.46 -12.69
C GLN A 69 4.56 7.69 -11.81
N GLU A 70 5.31 8.72 -12.21
CA GLU A 70 5.21 10.04 -11.61
C GLU A 70 3.99 10.77 -12.20
N ASN A 71 3.18 11.42 -11.35
CA ASN A 71 1.95 12.08 -11.79
C ASN A 71 0.96 11.11 -12.45
N GLY A 72 0.49 10.09 -11.72
CA GLY A 72 -0.30 8.93 -12.19
C GLY A 72 -1.55 9.17 -13.07
N ASP A 73 -1.87 10.42 -13.44
CA ASP A 73 -2.93 10.82 -14.36
C ASP A 73 -2.42 11.52 -15.64
N THR A 74 -1.10 11.70 -15.80
CA THR A 74 -0.52 12.45 -16.93
C THR A 74 -0.01 11.49 -18.00
N PRO A 75 -0.63 11.45 -19.21
CA PRO A 75 -0.21 10.55 -20.30
C PRO A 75 1.22 10.78 -20.80
N ALA A 76 1.84 11.91 -20.44
CA ALA A 76 3.18 12.30 -20.86
C ALA A 76 4.30 11.75 -19.96
N THR A 77 4.00 11.22 -18.77
CA THR A 77 5.05 10.71 -17.89
C THR A 77 5.38 9.26 -18.21
N PRO A 78 6.66 8.86 -18.34
CA PRO A 78 7.01 7.47 -18.58
C PRO A 78 6.59 6.57 -17.42
N VAL A 79 6.05 5.39 -17.76
CA VAL A 79 5.77 4.31 -16.80
C VAL A 79 7.02 3.45 -16.68
N TYR A 80 7.52 3.28 -15.45
CA TYR A 80 8.63 2.40 -15.15
C TYR A 80 8.12 1.03 -14.76
N ALA A 81 8.68 -0.01 -15.39
CA ALA A 81 8.31 -1.40 -15.11
C ALA A 81 8.87 -1.85 -13.76
N GLN A 82 8.03 -1.80 -12.73
CA GLN A 82 8.30 -2.29 -11.39
C GLN A 82 7.05 -3.03 -10.90
N PRO A 83 6.91 -4.33 -11.21
CA PRO A 83 5.71 -5.07 -10.90
C PRO A 83 5.71 -5.58 -9.44
N TYR A 84 4.52 -5.61 -8.85
CA TYR A 84 4.16 -6.26 -7.58
C TYR A 84 4.75 -5.71 -6.29
N LEU A 85 5.94 -5.12 -6.33
CA LEU A 85 6.62 -4.55 -5.17
C LEU A 85 7.45 -3.33 -5.56
N ALA A 86 7.20 -2.20 -4.92
CA ALA A 86 7.91 -0.94 -5.14
C ALA A 86 8.24 -0.30 -3.79
N ALA A 87 9.24 0.58 -3.78
CA ALA A 87 9.59 1.37 -2.62
C ALA A 87 9.56 2.85 -2.96
N PHE A 88 9.14 3.65 -1.99
CA PHE A 88 9.07 5.09 -2.06
C PHE A 88 9.78 5.69 -0.86
N ASP A 89 10.39 6.85 -1.05
CA ASP A 89 10.94 7.64 0.04
C ASP A 89 9.79 8.26 0.84
N ARG A 90 9.85 8.16 2.17
CA ARG A 90 8.79 8.62 3.07
C ARG A 90 8.60 10.13 3.04
N ASP A 91 9.70 10.88 2.98
CA ASP A 91 9.67 12.34 3.10
C ASP A 91 9.26 13.02 1.80
N THR A 92 9.76 12.48 0.68
CA THR A 92 9.57 13.07 -0.64
C THR A 92 8.48 12.40 -1.46
N GLY A 93 8.09 11.17 -1.11
CA GLY A 93 7.18 10.35 -1.90
C GLY A 93 7.76 9.93 -3.25
N ALA A 94 9.07 10.10 -3.46
CA ALA A 94 9.74 9.73 -4.70
C ALA A 94 9.91 8.21 -4.79
N TRP A 95 9.69 7.63 -5.96
CA TRP A 95 10.01 6.22 -6.20
C TRP A 95 11.52 5.98 -6.07
N LEU A 96 11.90 4.87 -5.45
CA LEU A 96 13.29 4.46 -5.24
C LEU A 96 13.71 3.40 -6.28
N PRO A 97 14.37 3.77 -7.39
CA PRO A 97 14.79 2.82 -8.43
C PRO A 97 15.88 1.85 -7.96
N THR A 98 16.56 2.16 -6.86
CA THR A 98 17.55 1.28 -6.23
C THR A 98 16.94 0.02 -5.63
N PHE A 99 15.63 0.04 -5.36
CA PHE A 99 14.88 -1.10 -4.86
C PHE A 99 14.00 -1.66 -5.98
N ALA A 100 14.60 -2.51 -6.83
CA ALA A 100 13.95 -3.10 -7.99
C ALA A 100 13.96 -4.64 -7.95
N PRO A 101 13.25 -5.27 -7.00
CA PRO A 101 13.11 -6.73 -6.97
C PRO A 101 12.30 -7.23 -8.17
N VAL A 102 12.73 -8.34 -8.75
CA VAL A 102 12.01 -9.04 -9.85
C VAL A 102 11.18 -10.15 -9.24
N ILE A 103 9.86 -9.95 -9.16
CA ILE A 103 8.90 -10.90 -8.61
C ILE A 103 8.00 -11.39 -9.73
N ASN A 104 7.69 -12.69 -9.74
CA ASN A 104 6.93 -13.28 -10.84
C ASN A 104 5.40 -13.25 -10.64
N ALA A 105 4.90 -12.94 -9.44
CA ALA A 105 3.48 -12.82 -9.16
C ALA A 105 3.18 -11.85 -8.01
N THR A 106 1.90 -11.66 -7.73
CA THR A 106 1.36 -10.75 -6.72
C THR A 106 1.97 -10.95 -5.33
N VAL A 107 2.36 -9.84 -4.71
CA VAL A 107 2.68 -9.76 -3.27
C VAL A 107 1.44 -9.26 -2.54
N ILE A 108 1.03 -9.99 -1.50
CA ILE A 108 -0.20 -9.76 -0.75
C ILE A 108 0.09 -9.17 0.63
N THR A 109 1.24 -9.48 1.24
CA THR A 109 1.58 -9.02 2.58
C THR A 109 3.06 -8.65 2.69
N LEU A 110 3.32 -7.64 3.51
CA LEU A 110 4.63 -7.11 3.86
C LEU A 110 4.78 -7.09 5.39
N GLU A 111 5.90 -7.58 5.91
CA GLU A 111 6.19 -7.55 7.35
C GLU A 111 7.64 -7.17 7.58
N GLU A 112 7.91 -6.32 8.57
CA GLU A 112 9.27 -6.01 8.99
C GLU A 112 9.78 -7.12 9.91
N ALA A 113 10.88 -7.77 9.53
CA ALA A 113 11.59 -8.70 10.41
C ALA A 113 12.44 -7.92 11.44
N PRO A 114 12.63 -8.46 12.66
CA PRO A 114 13.43 -7.81 13.73
C PRO A 114 14.89 -7.53 13.37
N ASN A 115 15.38 -8.05 12.25
CA ASN A 115 16.73 -7.82 11.72
C ASN A 115 16.78 -6.68 10.69
N GLY A 116 15.69 -5.90 10.54
CA GLY A 116 15.56 -4.81 9.56
C GLY A 116 15.39 -5.31 8.12
N LYS A 117 14.96 -6.56 7.92
CA LYS A 117 14.66 -7.10 6.59
C LYS A 117 13.16 -7.06 6.33
N LEU A 118 12.80 -6.84 5.08
CA LEU A 118 11.42 -6.98 4.63
C LEU A 118 11.09 -8.45 4.32
N LEU A 119 10.07 -8.98 4.98
CA LEU A 119 9.43 -10.24 4.62
C LEU A 119 8.29 -9.95 3.66
N ILE A 120 8.18 -10.76 2.62
CA ILE A 120 7.13 -10.65 1.62
C ILE A 120 6.38 -11.98 1.50
N GLY A 121 5.06 -11.92 1.46
CA GLY A 121 4.18 -13.07 1.29
C GLY A 121 3.21 -12.84 0.14
N GLY A 122 2.93 -13.88 -0.66
CA GLY A 122 2.07 -13.76 -1.83
C GLY A 122 2.03 -15.04 -2.67
N GLU A 123 1.59 -14.89 -3.92
CA GLU A 123 1.45 -16.00 -4.88
C GLU A 123 2.73 -16.26 -5.69
N PHE A 124 3.81 -15.53 -5.40
CA PHE A 124 5.06 -15.64 -6.13
C PHE A 124 5.75 -16.98 -5.87
N THR A 125 6.42 -17.48 -6.90
CA THR A 125 7.24 -18.70 -6.83
C THR A 125 8.71 -18.42 -7.01
N SER A 126 9.08 -17.19 -7.43
CA SER A 126 10.46 -16.74 -7.53
C SER A 126 10.62 -15.26 -7.19
N VAL A 127 11.79 -14.93 -6.63
CA VAL A 127 12.22 -13.57 -6.31
C VAL A 127 13.65 -13.40 -6.81
N ASN A 128 13.90 -12.40 -7.65
CA ASN A 128 15.20 -12.16 -8.31
C ASN A 128 15.75 -13.40 -9.04
N GLY A 129 14.86 -14.17 -9.67
CA GLY A 129 15.23 -15.42 -10.36
C GLY A 129 15.52 -16.61 -9.43
N VAL A 130 15.48 -16.43 -8.11
CA VAL A 130 15.64 -17.51 -7.14
C VAL A 130 14.27 -18.08 -6.81
N ALA A 131 14.08 -19.38 -7.06
CA ALA A 131 12.85 -20.07 -6.69
C ALA A 131 12.66 -20.07 -5.17
N ARG A 132 11.50 -19.58 -4.72
CA ARG A 132 11.03 -19.60 -3.33
C ARG A 132 9.79 -20.48 -3.27
N ALA A 133 9.91 -21.70 -3.78
CA ALA A 133 8.89 -22.71 -3.55
C ALA A 133 8.85 -22.96 -2.04
N GLY A 134 7.70 -22.68 -1.41
CA GLY A 134 7.42 -23.12 -0.06
C GLY A 134 7.80 -24.60 0.03
N SER A 135 8.73 -24.92 0.92
CA SER A 135 9.26 -26.28 1.03
C SER A 135 8.09 -27.24 1.13
N PRO A 136 7.85 -28.13 0.15
CA PRO A 136 6.87 -29.18 0.33
C PRO A 136 7.38 -30.03 1.49
N CYS A 137 6.54 -30.20 2.50
CA CYS A 137 6.77 -31.13 3.59
C CYS A 137 7.22 -32.47 3.00
N SER A 138 8.47 -32.86 3.26
CA SER A 138 8.95 -34.20 3.00
C SER A 138 8.69 -35.03 4.26
N THR A 139 7.75 -35.95 4.20
CA THR A 139 7.76 -37.10 5.11
C THR A 139 7.59 -38.37 4.29
N PRO A 140 8.49 -39.36 4.45
CA PRO A 140 8.46 -40.64 3.76
C PRO A 140 7.27 -41.52 4.17
#